data_AF-A0A977Q242-F1
#
_entry.id   AF-A0A977Q242-F1
#
_cell.length_a   1.000
_cell.length_b   1.000
_cell.length_c   1.000
_cell.angle_alpha   90.00
_cell.angle_beta   90.00
_cell.angle_gamma   90.00
#
_symmetry.space_group_name_H-M   'P 1'
#
loop_
_entity.id
_entity.type
_entity.pdbx_description
1 polymer ?
#
loop_
_entity_poly.entity_id
_entity_poly.type
_entity_poly.pdbx_seq_one_letter_code
_entity_poly.pdbx_strand_id
1 'polypeptide(L)'
;MSKLPQAPLIEVIFELRWTITPQETQEIQYLHGDLYPLIKDEYPFRETLQTFPIEFLLNAPTHRFRKAANDYPLVQIGPGLLTINTIDSKYFWEDYEEKILDAIGKLQKVYTFKESHSIRLVLQYIDLVNFDFEREDIISFLKENLNVVVSQEFYSQKPVTKGLAINFIFENELGTLNVSFNRGKNLKNEEGIAIQTNITSHEVNVRTMDVKNWLEKAHELCSQLFKQMTKGKLYKEFSLKS
;
A
#
# COMPACT_ATOMS: atom_id res chain seq x y z
N MET A 1 -10.60 14.97 1.72
CA MET A 1 -11.21 14.51 3.02
C MET A 1 -10.15 14.68 4.11
N SER A 2 -10.47 15.15 5.33
CA SER A 2 -9.44 15.40 6.34
C SER A 2 -8.91 14.13 7.00
N LYS A 3 -7.58 14.01 7.10
CA LYS A 3 -6.85 12.99 7.87
C LYS A 3 -7.29 12.92 9.35
N LEU A 4 -7.37 11.72 9.93
CA LEU A 4 -7.60 11.54 11.37
C LEU A 4 -6.35 11.95 12.17
N PRO A 5 -6.47 12.75 13.25
CA PRO A 5 -5.32 13.26 14.00
C PRO A 5 -4.41 12.16 14.59
N GLN A 6 -4.99 11.06 15.03
CA GLN A 6 -4.28 9.93 15.65
C GLN A 6 -4.52 8.65 14.85
N ALA A 7 -4.53 8.73 13.52
CA ALA A 7 -4.61 7.54 12.68
C ALA A 7 -3.48 6.55 13.02
N PRO A 8 -3.75 5.24 13.11
CA PRO A 8 -2.72 4.20 13.31
C PRO A 8 -1.92 3.91 12.03
N LEU A 9 -1.95 4.83 11.07
CA LEU A 9 -1.37 4.66 9.75
C LEU A 9 0.16 4.57 9.85
N ILE A 10 0.72 3.56 9.20
CA ILE A 10 2.17 3.36 9.09
C ILE A 10 2.63 3.81 7.71
N GLU A 11 2.00 3.29 6.66
CA GLU A 11 2.43 3.52 5.29
C GLU A 11 1.24 3.48 4.31
N VAL A 12 1.30 4.34 3.30
CA VAL A 12 0.42 4.30 2.13
C VAL A 12 1.30 4.03 0.92
N ILE A 13 0.90 3.05 0.11
CA ILE A 13 1.64 2.59 -1.05
C ILE A 13 0.71 2.61 -2.25
N PHE A 14 1.16 3.27 -3.31
CA PHE A 14 0.59 3.13 -4.63
C PHE A 14 1.55 2.34 -5.51
N GLU A 15 1.00 1.49 -6.37
CA GLU A 15 1.76 0.79 -7.40
C GLU A 15 1.04 0.84 -8.75
N LEU A 16 1.81 1.07 -9.80
CA LEU A 16 1.45 0.80 -11.18
C LEU A 16 2.28 -0.39 -11.63
N ARG A 17 1.60 -1.52 -11.86
CA ARG A 17 2.20 -2.76 -12.33
C ARG A 17 1.84 -2.98 -13.79
N TRP A 18 2.79 -3.36 -14.63
CA TRP A 18 2.52 -3.73 -16.01
C TRP A 18 3.22 -5.02 -16.40
N THR A 19 2.59 -5.80 -17.27
CA THR A 19 3.21 -7.02 -17.80
C THR A 19 4.41 -6.67 -18.67
N ILE A 20 5.45 -7.47 -18.53
CA ILE A 20 6.70 -7.32 -19.29
C ILE A 20 7.10 -8.68 -19.85
N THR A 21 7.51 -8.67 -21.11
CA THR A 21 8.00 -9.87 -21.80
C THR A 21 9.49 -10.06 -21.53
N PRO A 22 10.03 -11.29 -21.63
CA PRO A 22 11.46 -11.53 -21.44
C PRO A 22 12.35 -10.64 -22.31
N GLN A 23 11.93 -10.31 -23.54
CA GLN A 23 12.66 -9.45 -24.46
C GLN A 23 12.73 -7.99 -23.97
N GLU A 24 11.70 -7.50 -23.29
CA GLU A 24 11.62 -6.13 -22.76
C GLU A 24 12.46 -5.94 -21.49
N THR A 25 12.86 -7.03 -20.84
CA THR A 25 13.64 -6.99 -19.59
C THR A 25 14.94 -6.18 -19.75
N GLN A 26 15.58 -6.24 -20.93
CA GLN A 26 16.80 -5.46 -21.21
C GLN A 26 16.51 -3.96 -21.38
N GLU A 27 15.40 -3.59 -22.01
CA GLU A 27 15.00 -2.18 -22.16
C GLU A 27 14.72 -1.55 -20.79
N ILE A 28 14.10 -2.32 -19.89
CA ILE A 28 13.75 -1.86 -18.54
C ILE A 28 14.99 -1.71 -17.63
N GLN A 29 16.11 -2.35 -17.95
CA GLN A 29 17.35 -2.15 -17.18
C GLN A 29 17.77 -0.68 -17.17
N TYR A 30 17.52 0.08 -18.23
CA TYR A 30 17.92 1.49 -18.32
C TYR A 30 16.86 2.46 -17.80
N LEU A 31 15.61 2.00 -17.63
CA LEU A 31 14.47 2.83 -17.26
C LEU A 31 14.71 3.68 -16.01
N HIS A 32 15.37 3.11 -15.01
CA HIS A 32 15.69 3.83 -13.78
C HIS A 32 16.67 5.01 -14.02
N GLY A 33 17.57 4.87 -14.99
CA GLY A 33 18.53 5.89 -15.41
C GLY A 33 17.86 6.99 -16.22
N ASP A 34 16.88 6.63 -17.06
CA ASP A 34 16.10 7.58 -17.84
C ASP A 34 15.09 8.37 -16.99
N LEU A 35 14.47 7.71 -16.01
CA LEU A 35 13.54 8.34 -15.08
C LEU A 35 14.23 9.31 -14.12
N TYR A 36 15.41 8.97 -13.62
CA TYR A 36 16.08 9.72 -12.55
C TYR A 36 16.27 11.22 -12.86
N PRO A 37 16.73 11.65 -14.05
CA PRO A 37 16.79 13.06 -14.44
C PRO A 37 15.49 13.84 -14.27
N LEU A 38 14.34 13.19 -14.40
CA LEU A 38 13.01 13.81 -14.29
C LEU A 38 12.52 13.94 -12.84
N ILE A 39 13.08 13.16 -11.91
CA ILE A 39 12.65 13.12 -10.50
C ILE A 39 13.70 13.63 -9.51
N LYS A 40 14.98 13.74 -9.92
CA LYS A 40 16.11 14.06 -9.03
C LYS A 40 15.97 15.36 -8.25
N ASP A 41 15.23 16.35 -8.78
CA ASP A 41 15.06 17.64 -8.10
C ASP A 41 14.21 17.49 -6.83
N GLU A 42 13.32 16.48 -6.79
CA GLU A 42 12.52 16.14 -5.61
C GLU A 42 13.05 14.91 -4.86
N TYR A 43 13.64 13.94 -5.58
CA TYR A 43 14.13 12.67 -5.05
C TYR A 43 15.62 12.45 -5.38
N PRO A 44 16.54 13.26 -4.83
CA PRO A 44 17.96 13.22 -5.20
C PRO A 44 18.72 12.01 -4.63
N PHE A 45 18.18 11.31 -3.63
CA PHE A 45 18.86 10.18 -3.01
C PHE A 45 18.50 8.89 -3.72
N ARG A 46 19.46 8.31 -4.45
CA ARG A 46 19.28 7.08 -5.23
C ARG A 46 19.92 5.89 -4.53
N GLU A 47 19.16 4.80 -4.43
CA GLU A 47 19.58 3.54 -3.80
C GLU A 47 19.27 2.37 -4.76
N THR A 48 20.18 1.40 -4.85
CA THR A 48 19.91 0.09 -5.50
C THR A 48 19.54 -0.91 -4.41
N LEU A 49 18.36 -1.53 -4.54
CA LEU A 49 17.79 -2.38 -3.49
C LEU A 49 18.17 -3.86 -3.62
N GLN A 50 18.38 -4.33 -4.85
CA GLN A 50 18.65 -5.74 -5.13
C GLN A 50 19.74 -5.88 -6.19
N THR A 51 20.58 -6.90 -6.02
CA THR A 51 21.66 -7.29 -6.95
C THR A 51 21.41 -8.64 -7.62
N PHE A 52 20.16 -9.15 -7.55
CA PHE A 52 19.77 -10.38 -8.24
C PHE A 52 19.63 -10.15 -9.76
N PRO A 53 19.75 -11.22 -10.58
CA PRO A 53 19.45 -11.12 -12.00
C PRO A 53 18.00 -10.67 -12.21
N ILE A 54 17.81 -9.74 -13.15
CA ILE A 54 16.57 -8.97 -13.33
C ILE A 54 15.38 -9.85 -13.71
N GLU A 55 15.62 -11.03 -14.29
CA GLU A 55 14.61 -12.02 -14.65
C GLU A 55 13.88 -12.60 -13.43
N PHE A 56 14.50 -12.52 -12.24
CA PHE A 56 13.89 -12.94 -10.97
C PHE A 56 13.17 -11.79 -10.24
N LEU A 57 13.23 -10.57 -10.78
CA LEU A 57 12.77 -9.35 -10.12
C LEU A 57 11.52 -8.75 -10.80
N LEU A 58 10.76 -9.57 -11.53
CA LEU A 58 9.49 -9.15 -12.14
C LEU A 58 8.54 -8.63 -11.05
N ASN A 59 8.02 -7.43 -11.25
CA ASN A 59 7.17 -6.70 -10.31
C ASN A 59 7.80 -6.48 -8.92
N ALA A 60 9.14 -6.42 -8.84
CA ALA A 60 9.87 -6.10 -7.61
C ALA A 60 10.69 -4.81 -7.79
N PRO A 61 10.78 -3.94 -6.77
CA PRO A 61 11.53 -2.70 -6.88
C PRO A 61 13.04 -2.99 -6.88
N THR A 62 13.74 -2.52 -7.90
CA THR A 62 15.20 -2.68 -8.02
C THR A 62 15.95 -1.41 -7.62
N HIS A 63 15.31 -0.26 -7.81
CA HIS A 63 15.86 1.06 -7.48
C HIS A 63 14.86 1.86 -6.66
N ARG A 64 15.39 2.67 -5.74
CA ARG A 64 14.63 3.57 -4.89
C ARG A 64 15.22 4.97 -4.96
N PHE A 65 14.33 5.96 -4.96
CA PHE A 65 14.64 7.37 -4.97
C PHE A 65 13.93 8.03 -3.78
N ARG A 66 14.65 8.81 -2.98
CA ARG A 66 14.12 9.45 -1.78
C ARG A 66 14.38 10.95 -1.78
N LYS A 67 13.51 11.66 -1.06
CA LYS A 67 13.68 13.08 -0.77
C LYS A 67 14.88 13.35 0.15
N ALA A 68 15.12 12.46 1.11
CA ALA A 68 16.29 12.46 1.99
C ALA A 68 16.66 11.03 2.40
N ALA A 69 17.86 10.84 2.95
CA ALA A 69 18.30 9.54 3.47
C ALA A 69 17.30 9.01 4.52
N ASN A 70 16.86 7.75 4.35
CA ASN A 70 15.86 7.09 5.20
C ASN A 70 14.53 7.84 5.36
N ASP A 71 14.15 8.63 4.34
CA ASP A 71 12.97 9.49 4.42
C ASP A 71 11.93 9.18 3.33
N TYR A 72 10.74 9.73 3.54
CA TYR A 72 9.56 9.66 2.68
C TYR A 72 9.18 11.05 2.13
N PRO A 73 8.34 11.15 1.09
CA PRO A 73 7.92 10.07 0.21
C PRO A 73 9.11 9.48 -0.56
N LEU A 74 8.91 8.30 -1.11
CA LEU A 74 9.88 7.64 -1.96
C LEU A 74 9.21 7.14 -3.25
N VAL A 75 9.99 7.11 -4.32
CA VAL A 75 9.61 6.49 -5.59
C VAL A 75 10.50 5.29 -5.79
N GLN A 76 9.94 4.16 -6.22
CA GLN A 76 10.73 2.99 -6.60
C GLN A 76 10.33 2.54 -7.99
N ILE A 77 11.30 1.98 -8.71
CA ILE A 77 11.11 1.46 -10.05
C ILE A 77 11.73 0.07 -10.13
N GLY A 78 11.12 -0.78 -10.92
CA GLY A 78 11.62 -2.10 -11.25
C GLY A 78 10.99 -2.64 -12.53
N PRO A 79 11.37 -3.86 -12.95
CA PRO A 79 10.77 -4.54 -14.08
C PRO A 79 9.26 -4.66 -13.92
N GLY A 80 8.49 -3.91 -14.72
CA GLY A 80 7.02 -3.95 -14.65
C GLY A 80 6.41 -3.23 -13.44
N LEU A 81 7.17 -2.40 -12.71
CA LEU A 81 6.72 -1.77 -11.46
C LEU A 81 7.17 -0.32 -11.34
N LEU A 82 6.22 0.57 -11.05
CA LEU A 82 6.42 1.86 -10.44
C LEU A 82 5.68 1.88 -9.10
N THR A 83 6.33 2.37 -8.05
CA THR A 83 5.68 2.53 -6.75
C THR A 83 6.03 3.87 -6.11
N ILE A 84 5.06 4.42 -5.40
CA ILE A 84 5.19 5.65 -4.62
C ILE A 84 4.71 5.30 -3.21
N ASN A 85 5.53 5.60 -2.20
CA ASN A 85 5.19 5.33 -0.81
C ASN A 85 5.29 6.62 0.00
N THR A 86 4.42 6.75 0.99
CA THR A 86 4.49 7.79 2.02
C THR A 86 4.09 7.22 3.37
N ILE A 87 4.36 7.99 4.42
CA ILE A 87 4.04 7.63 5.81
C ILE A 87 3.06 8.64 6.39
N ASP A 88 2.44 8.27 7.51
CA ASP A 88 1.42 9.09 8.17
C ASP A 88 1.82 10.56 8.31
N SER A 89 3.01 10.86 8.85
CA SER A 89 3.47 12.23 9.10
C SER A 89 3.59 13.12 7.85
N LYS A 90 3.58 12.52 6.65
CA LYS A 90 3.69 13.20 5.35
C LYS A 90 2.52 12.90 4.41
N TYR A 91 1.48 12.23 4.91
CA TYR A 91 0.34 11.82 4.12
C TYR A 91 -0.80 12.83 4.22
N PHE A 92 -1.12 13.44 3.08
CA PHE A 92 -2.37 14.12 2.81
C PHE A 92 -2.83 13.64 1.44
N TRP A 93 -4.12 13.28 1.30
CA TRP A 93 -4.59 12.59 0.11
C TRP A 93 -4.34 13.40 -1.16
N GLU A 94 -4.71 14.69 -1.13
CA GLU A 94 -4.63 15.58 -2.26
C GLU A 94 -3.17 15.73 -2.75
N ASP A 95 -2.22 15.94 -1.82
CA ASP A 95 -0.78 16.00 -2.15
C ASP A 95 -0.23 14.67 -2.65
N TYR A 96 -0.73 13.55 -2.11
CA TYR A 96 -0.26 12.21 -2.44
C TYR A 96 -0.75 11.78 -3.83
N GLU A 97 -2.00 12.07 -4.15
CA GLU A 97 -2.59 11.85 -5.47
C GLU A 97 -1.82 12.62 -6.55
N GLU A 98 -1.52 13.91 -6.31
CA GLU A 98 -0.72 14.72 -7.23
C GLU A 98 0.66 14.11 -7.48
N LYS A 99 1.33 13.60 -6.44
CA LYS A 99 2.64 12.92 -6.57
C LYS A 99 2.56 11.64 -7.38
N ILE A 100 1.49 10.86 -7.22
CA ILE A 100 1.28 9.65 -8.02
C ILE A 100 1.11 10.03 -9.50
N LEU A 101 0.24 10.99 -9.80
CA LEU A 101 -0.03 11.41 -11.18
C LEU A 101 1.22 12.01 -11.84
N ASP A 102 2.00 12.81 -11.12
CA ASP A 102 3.27 13.35 -11.60
C ASP A 102 4.30 12.25 -11.88
N ALA A 103 4.46 11.27 -10.98
CA ALA A 103 5.38 10.15 -11.17
C ALA A 103 5.01 9.30 -12.39
N ILE A 104 3.72 9.02 -12.60
CA ILE A 104 3.21 8.31 -13.78
C ILE A 104 3.46 9.13 -15.05
N GLY A 105 3.19 10.44 -15.02
CA GLY A 105 3.45 11.33 -16.15
C GLY A 105 4.94 11.40 -16.51
N LYS A 106 5.84 11.34 -15.52
CA LYS A 106 7.29 11.25 -15.76
C LYS A 106 7.70 9.88 -16.31
N LEU A 107 7.12 8.79 -15.83
CA LEU A 107 7.34 7.45 -16.39
C LEU A 107 6.93 7.40 -17.86
N GLN A 108 5.75 7.93 -18.23
CA GLN A 108 5.25 7.94 -19.60
C GLN A 108 6.11 8.75 -20.58
N LYS A 109 6.96 9.67 -20.08
CA LYS A 109 7.92 10.41 -20.93
C LYS A 109 9.14 9.57 -21.32
N VAL A 110 9.47 8.55 -20.53
CA VAL A 110 10.67 7.71 -20.71
C VAL A 110 10.34 6.27 -21.04
N TYR A 111 9.08 5.85 -20.89
CA TYR A 111 8.61 4.51 -21.18
C TYR A 111 7.36 4.54 -22.03
N THR A 112 7.42 3.85 -23.17
CA THR A 112 6.28 3.70 -24.09
C THR A 112 5.59 2.38 -23.81
N PHE A 113 4.41 2.46 -23.21
CA PHE A 113 3.56 1.28 -23.03
C PHE A 113 3.05 0.76 -24.38
N LYS A 114 3.12 -0.56 -24.56
CA LYS A 114 2.62 -1.28 -25.73
C LYS A 114 1.19 -1.74 -25.48
N GLU A 115 0.41 -1.97 -26.53
CA GLU A 115 -0.97 -2.49 -26.41
C GLU A 115 -1.04 -3.85 -25.71
N SER A 116 0.04 -4.63 -25.78
CA SER A 116 0.18 -5.92 -25.10
C SER A 116 0.44 -5.81 -23.59
N HIS A 117 0.74 -4.62 -23.07
CA HIS A 117 0.93 -4.42 -21.64
C HIS A 117 -0.44 -4.40 -20.96
N SER A 118 -0.65 -5.36 -20.06
CA SER A 118 -1.75 -5.34 -19.12
C SER A 118 -1.30 -4.56 -17.89
N ILE A 119 -2.07 -3.55 -17.48
CA ILE A 119 -1.74 -2.70 -16.35
C ILE A 119 -2.69 -2.99 -15.19
N ARG A 120 -2.14 -3.02 -13.98
CA ARG A 120 -2.88 -3.05 -12.72
C ARG A 120 -2.44 -1.90 -11.82
N LEU A 121 -3.40 -1.24 -11.22
CA LEU A 121 -3.19 -0.24 -10.19
C LEU A 121 -3.40 -0.88 -8.83
N VAL A 122 -2.58 -0.51 -7.87
CA VAL A 122 -2.70 -0.96 -6.49
C VAL A 122 -2.66 0.24 -5.59
N LEU A 123 -3.60 0.32 -4.65
CA LEU A 123 -3.55 1.26 -3.54
C LEU A 123 -3.65 0.48 -2.24
N GLN A 124 -2.69 0.69 -1.35
CA GLN A 124 -2.58 -0.05 -0.10
C GLN A 124 -2.36 0.90 1.07
N TYR A 125 -3.12 0.67 2.13
CA TYR A 125 -2.96 1.28 3.45
C TYR A 125 -2.50 0.21 4.42
N ILE A 126 -1.47 0.53 5.20
CA ILE A 126 -0.94 -0.32 6.26
C ILE A 126 -1.09 0.44 7.57
N ASP A 127 -1.94 -0.08 8.45
CA ASP A 127 -2.16 0.44 9.79
C ASP A 127 -1.61 -0.53 10.83
N LEU A 128 -1.17 -0.01 11.97
CA LEU A 128 -0.78 -0.82 13.13
C LEU A 128 -1.49 -0.32 14.38
N VAL A 129 -2.41 -1.13 14.88
CA VAL A 129 -3.10 -0.85 16.14
C VAL A 129 -2.39 -1.57 17.27
N ASN A 130 -1.95 -0.82 18.28
CA ASN A 130 -1.27 -1.38 19.45
C ASN A 130 -2.16 -2.44 20.13
N PHE A 131 -1.58 -3.59 20.45
CA PHE A 131 -2.30 -4.71 21.05
C PHE A 131 -1.34 -5.61 21.86
N ASP A 132 -1.69 -5.92 23.11
CA ASP A 132 -0.90 -6.80 23.98
C ASP A 132 -1.35 -8.27 23.84
N PHE A 133 -0.65 -9.03 23.00
CA PHE A 133 -0.94 -10.45 22.75
C PHE A 133 -0.75 -11.38 23.97
N GLU A 134 -0.11 -10.91 25.04
CA GLU A 134 0.09 -11.71 26.26
C GLU A 134 -1.03 -11.47 27.28
N ARG A 135 -1.72 -10.33 27.22
CA ARG A 135 -2.72 -9.93 28.21
C ARG A 135 -4.13 -9.81 27.66
N GLU A 136 -4.28 -9.56 26.37
CA GLU A 136 -5.56 -9.30 25.72
C GLU A 136 -5.98 -10.44 24.79
N ASP A 137 -7.28 -10.64 24.63
CA ASP A 137 -7.84 -11.63 23.71
C ASP A 137 -8.17 -11.00 22.35
N ILE A 138 -7.49 -11.46 21.29
CA ILE A 138 -7.62 -10.87 19.95
C ILE A 138 -9.04 -11.04 19.36
N ILE A 139 -9.74 -12.13 19.67
CA ILE A 139 -11.10 -12.36 19.17
C ILE A 139 -12.05 -11.31 19.74
N SER A 140 -11.94 -11.04 21.05
CA SER A 140 -12.71 -10.01 21.74
C SER A 140 -12.36 -8.62 21.19
N PHE A 141 -11.08 -8.35 20.97
CA PHE A 141 -10.62 -7.08 20.40
C PHE A 141 -11.20 -6.82 19.01
N LEU A 142 -11.13 -7.80 18.10
CA LEU A 142 -11.70 -7.69 16.75
C LEU A 142 -13.19 -7.34 16.78
N LYS A 143 -13.95 -7.98 17.68
CA LYS A 143 -15.38 -7.75 17.84
C LYS A 143 -15.68 -6.34 18.35
N GLU A 144 -14.96 -5.90 19.38
CA GLU A 144 -15.25 -4.64 20.08
C GLU A 144 -14.74 -3.39 19.34
N ASN A 145 -13.63 -3.53 18.59
CA ASN A 145 -12.90 -2.39 18.03
C ASN A 145 -12.87 -2.37 16.50
N LEU A 146 -13.04 -3.53 15.84
CA LEU A 146 -12.90 -3.67 14.39
C LEU A 146 -14.16 -4.20 13.70
N ASN A 147 -15.26 -4.36 14.44
CA ASN A 147 -16.54 -4.87 13.94
C ASN A 147 -16.41 -6.22 13.19
N VAL A 148 -15.43 -7.05 13.58
CA VAL A 148 -15.19 -8.38 13.01
C VAL A 148 -15.52 -9.44 14.06
N VAL A 149 -16.46 -10.32 13.76
CA VAL A 149 -16.86 -11.41 14.66
C VAL A 149 -16.27 -12.72 14.18
N VAL A 150 -15.45 -13.33 15.03
CA VAL A 150 -14.81 -14.63 14.79
C VAL A 150 -15.14 -15.52 15.98
N SER A 151 -15.45 -16.79 15.72
CA SER A 151 -15.68 -17.78 16.76
C SER A 151 -15.08 -19.11 16.36
N GLN A 152 -14.71 -19.91 17.36
CA GLN A 152 -14.16 -21.25 17.17
C GLN A 152 -14.78 -22.21 18.19
N GLU A 153 -14.98 -23.46 17.79
CA GLU A 153 -15.50 -24.53 18.65
C GLU A 153 -14.57 -25.77 18.69
N PHE A 154 -13.48 -25.76 17.93
CA PHE A 154 -12.60 -26.92 17.75
C PHE A 154 -11.51 -27.04 18.84
N TYR A 155 -11.22 -25.97 19.57
CA TYR A 155 -10.24 -25.94 20.64
C TYR A 155 -10.93 -25.57 21.97
N SER A 156 -11.18 -26.60 22.78
CA SER A 156 -12.03 -26.53 23.97
C SER A 156 -11.31 -26.01 25.22
N GLN A 157 -9.98 -26.06 25.24
CA GLN A 157 -9.20 -25.33 26.23
C GLN A 157 -9.40 -23.84 25.90
N LYS A 158 -9.69 -23.00 26.89
CA LYS A 158 -9.90 -21.55 26.69
C LYS A 158 -8.62 -20.74 27.01
N PRO A 159 -7.44 -20.99 26.41
CA PRO A 159 -6.36 -20.03 26.57
C PRO A 159 -6.71 -18.77 25.78
N VAL A 160 -6.07 -17.67 26.17
CA VAL A 160 -6.06 -16.44 25.40
C VAL A 160 -5.53 -16.74 23.99
N THR A 161 -6.26 -16.33 22.95
CA THR A 161 -5.83 -16.53 21.57
C THR A 161 -4.63 -15.62 21.28
N LYS A 162 -3.43 -16.19 21.17
CA LYS A 162 -2.16 -15.44 21.02
C LYS A 162 -1.85 -14.94 19.62
N GLY A 163 -2.68 -15.27 18.63
CA GLY A 163 -2.46 -14.89 17.25
C GLY A 163 -3.63 -15.25 16.36
N LEU A 164 -3.81 -14.45 15.32
CA LEU A 164 -4.87 -14.61 14.35
C LEU A 164 -4.40 -13.99 13.02
N ALA A 165 -4.63 -14.71 11.93
CA ALA A 165 -4.42 -14.23 10.57
C ALA A 165 -5.74 -14.39 9.83
N ILE A 166 -6.37 -13.28 9.47
CA ILE A 166 -7.63 -13.27 8.72
C ILE A 166 -7.44 -12.46 7.46
N ASN A 167 -8.00 -12.95 6.37
CA ASN A 167 -7.92 -12.31 5.08
C ASN A 167 -9.29 -12.37 4.41
N PHE A 168 -9.90 -11.20 4.22
CA PHE A 168 -11.14 -11.04 3.47
C PHE A 168 -10.81 -10.58 2.05
N ILE A 169 -11.39 -11.23 1.04
CA ILE A 169 -11.23 -10.88 -0.37
C ILE A 169 -12.62 -10.62 -0.94
N PHE A 170 -12.80 -9.46 -1.55
CA PHE A 170 -14.03 -9.05 -2.20
C PHE A 170 -13.74 -8.60 -3.62
N GLU A 171 -14.60 -9.00 -4.56
CA GLU A 171 -14.60 -8.45 -5.92
C GLU A 171 -15.63 -7.33 -6.02
N ASN A 172 -15.25 -6.21 -6.63
CA ASN A 172 -16.14 -5.09 -6.90
C ASN A 172 -15.82 -4.43 -8.25
N GLU A 173 -16.53 -3.35 -8.57
CA GLU A 173 -16.37 -2.63 -9.85
C GLU A 173 -14.99 -1.99 -10.04
N LEU A 174 -14.27 -1.66 -8.95
CA LEU A 174 -12.92 -1.10 -9.01
C LEU A 174 -11.85 -2.18 -9.17
N GLY A 175 -12.13 -3.40 -8.71
CA GLY A 175 -11.19 -4.51 -8.70
C GLY A 175 -11.35 -5.43 -7.49
N THR A 176 -10.25 -6.05 -7.09
CA THR A 176 -10.18 -6.95 -5.93
C THR A 176 -9.77 -6.16 -4.67
N LEU A 177 -10.67 -6.06 -3.70
CA LEU A 177 -10.41 -5.52 -2.37
C LEU A 177 -9.97 -6.64 -1.44
N ASN A 178 -8.80 -6.47 -0.82
CA ASN A 178 -8.29 -7.31 0.24
C ASN A 178 -8.21 -6.52 1.56
N VAL A 179 -8.76 -7.10 2.62
CA VAL A 179 -8.56 -6.62 3.99
C VAL A 179 -7.99 -7.76 4.82
N SER A 180 -6.81 -7.55 5.41
CA SER A 180 -6.18 -8.55 6.26
C SER A 180 -5.84 -8.02 7.64
N PHE A 181 -5.90 -8.92 8.62
CA PHE A 181 -5.56 -8.70 10.02
C PHE A 181 -4.50 -9.71 10.40
N ASN A 182 -3.32 -9.23 10.79
CA ASN A 182 -2.18 -10.06 11.14
C ASN A 182 -1.47 -9.50 12.37
N ARG A 183 -0.68 -10.32 13.07
CA ARG A 183 0.28 -9.81 14.05
C ARG A 183 1.40 -9.08 13.31
N GLY A 184 1.68 -7.84 13.70
CA GLY A 184 2.71 -7.00 13.10
C GLY A 184 3.57 -6.28 14.13
N LYS A 185 4.62 -5.64 13.62
CA LYS A 185 5.52 -4.79 14.40
C LYS A 185 5.84 -3.51 13.64
N ASN A 186 6.01 -2.40 14.34
CA ASN A 186 6.55 -1.18 13.73
C ASN A 186 8.10 -1.17 13.78
N LEU A 187 8.70 -0.11 13.25
CA LEU A 187 10.15 0.11 13.24
C LEU A 187 10.78 0.21 14.64
N LYS A 188 9.97 0.48 15.68
CA LYS A 188 10.40 0.50 17.09
C LYS A 188 10.24 -0.87 17.77
N ASN A 189 9.87 -1.90 17.00
CA ASN A 189 9.61 -3.26 17.49
C ASN A 189 8.40 -3.36 18.46
N GLU A 190 7.51 -2.37 18.43
CA GLU A 190 6.24 -2.41 19.17
C GLU A 190 5.28 -3.32 18.42
N GLU A 191 4.66 -4.26 19.15
CA GLU A 191 3.74 -5.23 18.59
C GLU A 191 2.31 -4.69 18.51
N GLY A 192 1.57 -5.16 17.51
CA GLY A 192 0.18 -4.81 17.34
C GLY A 192 -0.52 -5.66 16.30
N ILE A 193 -1.77 -5.30 16.03
CA ILE A 193 -2.55 -5.86 14.93
C ILE A 193 -2.25 -4.99 13.71
N ALA A 194 -1.52 -5.56 12.75
CA ALA A 194 -1.34 -4.99 11.44
C ALA A 194 -2.60 -5.20 10.62
N ILE A 195 -3.18 -4.09 10.16
CA ILE A 195 -4.35 -4.07 9.29
C ILE A 195 -3.87 -3.60 7.93
N GLN A 196 -4.10 -4.42 6.90
CA GLN A 196 -3.76 -4.05 5.53
C GLN A 196 -5.05 -3.96 4.72
N THR A 197 -5.30 -2.78 4.15
CA THR A 197 -6.39 -2.57 3.19
C THR A 197 -5.76 -2.34 1.83
N ASN A 198 -5.97 -3.25 0.90
CA ASN A 198 -5.41 -3.20 -0.46
C ASN A 198 -6.55 -3.29 -1.48
N ILE A 199 -6.58 -2.37 -2.45
CA ILE A 199 -7.45 -2.47 -3.62
C ILE A 199 -6.56 -2.59 -4.86
N THR A 200 -6.73 -3.68 -5.59
CA THR A 200 -6.03 -3.93 -6.86
C THR A 200 -7.04 -3.83 -8.00
N SER A 201 -6.75 -3.01 -9.01
CA SER A 201 -7.66 -2.83 -10.13
C SER A 201 -7.86 -4.12 -10.93
N HIS A 202 -8.99 -4.19 -11.63
CA HIS A 202 -9.08 -5.03 -12.83
C HIS A 202 -7.97 -4.69 -13.81
N GLU A 203 -7.67 -5.61 -14.74
CA GLU A 203 -6.73 -5.28 -15.82
C GLU A 203 -7.30 -4.15 -16.66
N VAL A 204 -6.50 -3.12 -16.85
CA VAL A 204 -6.89 -1.93 -17.61
C VAL A 204 -5.92 -1.70 -18.77
N ASN A 205 -6.47 -1.21 -19.87
CA ASN A 205 -5.69 -0.87 -21.05
C ASN A 205 -5.04 0.50 -20.87
N VAL A 206 -3.76 0.60 -21.24
CA VAL A 206 -2.97 1.83 -21.08
C VAL A 206 -3.56 3.06 -21.78
N ARG A 207 -4.30 2.89 -22.88
CA ARG A 207 -4.88 4.01 -23.63
C ARG A 207 -6.17 4.55 -23.03
N THR A 208 -6.89 3.72 -22.28
CA THR A 208 -8.21 4.05 -21.73
C THR A 208 -8.19 4.20 -20.22
N MET A 209 -7.02 4.02 -19.60
CA MET A 209 -6.86 4.07 -18.16
C MET A 209 -7.06 5.49 -17.65
N ASP A 210 -8.14 5.71 -16.90
CA ASP A 210 -8.33 6.90 -16.10
C ASP A 210 -7.79 6.65 -14.69
N VAL A 211 -6.48 6.83 -14.53
CA VAL A 211 -5.78 6.62 -13.25
C VAL A 211 -6.37 7.50 -12.16
N LYS A 212 -6.66 8.76 -12.48
CA LYS A 212 -7.13 9.75 -11.50
C LYS A 212 -8.47 9.33 -10.91
N ASN A 213 -9.46 9.07 -11.77
CA ASN A 213 -10.78 8.63 -11.32
C ASN A 213 -10.71 7.30 -10.57
N TRP A 214 -9.85 6.36 -10.97
CA TRP A 214 -9.65 5.13 -10.22
C TRP A 214 -9.06 5.39 -8.82
N LEU A 215 -8.04 6.26 -8.71
CA LEU A 215 -7.42 6.63 -7.44
C LEU A 215 -8.42 7.28 -6.47
N GLU A 216 -9.21 8.25 -6.94
CA GLU A 216 -10.22 8.93 -6.13
C GLU A 216 -11.22 7.92 -5.54
N LYS A 217 -11.76 7.03 -6.38
CA LYS A 217 -12.71 6.00 -5.93
C LYS A 217 -12.07 4.95 -5.03
N ALA A 218 -10.85 4.52 -5.34
CA ALA A 218 -10.08 3.56 -4.53
C ALA A 218 -9.80 4.13 -3.13
N HIS A 219 -9.36 5.39 -3.06
CA HIS A 219 -9.15 6.08 -1.78
C HIS A 219 -10.45 6.23 -0.99
N GLU A 220 -11.54 6.66 -1.64
CA GLU A 220 -12.83 6.79 -0.98
C GLU A 220 -13.28 5.45 -0.39
N LEU A 221 -13.19 4.36 -1.17
CA LEU A 221 -13.51 3.01 -0.70
C LEU A 221 -12.67 2.63 0.53
N CYS A 222 -11.35 2.76 0.46
CA CYS A 222 -10.46 2.41 1.59
C CYS A 222 -10.75 3.27 2.83
N SER A 223 -10.96 4.58 2.64
CA SER A 223 -11.26 5.53 3.72
C SER A 223 -12.59 5.24 4.40
N GLN A 224 -13.64 4.99 3.61
CA GLN A 224 -14.95 4.61 4.14
C GLN A 224 -14.89 3.26 4.85
N LEU A 225 -14.21 2.28 4.26
CA LEU A 225 -14.05 0.95 4.86
C LEU A 225 -13.34 1.01 6.20
N PHE A 226 -12.23 1.76 6.30
CA PHE A 226 -11.52 1.97 7.56
C PHE A 226 -12.42 2.59 8.62
N LYS A 227 -13.21 3.62 8.26
CA LYS A 227 -14.17 4.26 9.16
C LYS A 227 -15.26 3.30 9.65
N GLN A 228 -15.80 2.47 8.77
CA GLN A 228 -16.84 1.50 9.16
C GLN A 228 -16.26 0.38 10.02
N MET A 229 -15.10 -0.16 9.64
CA MET A 229 -14.39 -1.20 10.38
C MET A 229 -14.06 -0.74 11.80
N THR A 230 -13.51 0.47 11.97
CA THR A 230 -13.10 0.98 13.29
C THR A 230 -14.23 1.65 14.07
N LYS A 231 -15.44 1.74 13.49
CA LYS A 231 -16.59 2.46 14.07
C LYS A 231 -16.87 2.00 15.49
N GLY A 232 -16.87 2.94 16.43
CA GLY A 232 -17.11 2.66 17.84
C GLY A 232 -16.08 3.35 18.73
N LYS A 233 -15.53 2.60 19.69
CA LYS A 233 -14.52 3.09 20.62
C LYS A 233 -13.23 3.47 19.89
N LEU A 234 -12.71 2.57 19.07
CA LEU A 234 -11.43 2.74 18.37
C LEU A 234 -11.42 3.96 17.45
N TYR A 235 -12.45 4.16 16.62
CA TYR A 235 -12.55 5.34 15.75
C TYR A 235 -12.56 6.66 16.53
N LYS A 236 -13.18 6.68 17.72
CA LYS A 236 -13.19 7.88 18.57
C LYS A 236 -11.79 8.21 19.07
N GLU A 237 -11.01 7.21 19.47
CA GLU A 237 -9.61 7.39 19.90
C GLU A 237 -8.78 8.05 18.80
N PHE A 238 -8.93 7.60 17.54
CA PHE A 238 -8.23 8.19 16.39
C PHE A 238 -8.68 9.61 16.04
N SER A 239 -9.90 9.99 16.43
CA SER A 239 -10.50 11.29 16.12
C SER A 239 -10.19 12.38 17.13
N LEU A 240 -9.71 12.02 18.33
CA LEU A 240 -9.37 12.99 19.37
C LEU A 240 -8.10 13.75 18.97
N LYS A 241 -8.15 15.08 19.01
CA LYS A 241 -6.93 15.91 18.96
C LYS A 241 -6.27 15.87 20.33
N SER A 242 -4.98 15.53 20.36
CA SER A 242 -4.14 15.74 21.54
C SER A 242 -3.87 17.22 21.78
#